data_AF-A0A939GNT5-F1
#
_entry.id   AF-A0A939GNT5-F1
#
_cell.length_a   1.000
_cell.length_b   1.000
_cell.length_c   1.000
_cell.angle_alpha   90.00
_cell.angle_beta   90.00
_cell.angle_gamma   90.00
#
_symmetry.space_group_name_H-M   'P 1'
#
loop_
_entity.id
_entity.type
_entity.pdbx_description
1 polymer ?
#
loop_
_entity_poly.entity_id
_entity_poly.type
_entity_poly.pdbx_seq_one_letter_code
_entity_poly.pdbx_strand_id
1 'polypeptide(L)'
;MSPDPQNPTSINILGNFAGLIGVLGIFIYFIGWVYRWAYFGFFALELNTLNLPHESFLIVPIQIIFGNFWIFIRAVIAMTLTICLIQVILWAISPKINHQNIPNKIQTLIKRIHDFPLLNILRSLAKLLPSSLRQEIVIVICILGSLFWLGRFQGQADAYRDAVNNTSTRPIVTLVTAKDKLPLGRDSDDVFTPPSLKESRIFGDLEQFDTTSKAINGDTDQSIVWRLLIESNDWVYVFPSMPSDAQFNQRPPVLAINTGDGGVQLLIISRPNLREKGN
;
A
#
# COMPACT_ATOMS: atom_id res chain seq x y z
N MET A 1 44.35 -18.04 -46.22
CA MET A 1 43.27 -18.60 -45.40
C MET A 1 42.63 -17.44 -44.65
N SER A 2 41.45 -16.99 -45.10
CA SER A 2 40.63 -16.05 -44.34
C SER A 2 40.10 -16.74 -43.09
N PRO A 3 40.01 -16.07 -41.93
CA PRO A 3 39.29 -16.61 -40.79
C PRO A 3 37.81 -16.74 -41.14
N ASP A 4 37.25 -17.92 -40.89
CA ASP A 4 35.82 -18.19 -40.96
C ASP A 4 35.05 -17.20 -40.06
N PRO A 5 33.89 -16.67 -40.51
CA PRO A 5 33.04 -15.85 -39.68
C PRO A 5 32.47 -16.71 -38.55
N GLN A 6 32.77 -16.32 -37.32
CA GLN A 6 32.28 -16.97 -36.11
C GLN A 6 30.74 -17.06 -36.10
N ASN A 7 30.26 -18.23 -35.71
CA ASN A 7 28.87 -18.63 -35.54
C ASN A 7 27.94 -17.50 -35.07
N PRO A 8 26.73 -17.36 -35.65
CA PRO A 8 25.71 -16.50 -35.07
C PRO A 8 25.33 -17.06 -33.69
N THR A 9 25.49 -16.23 -32.66
CA THR A 9 24.97 -16.45 -31.30
C THR A 9 23.57 -17.04 -31.38
N SER A 10 23.40 -18.32 -31.04
CA SER A 10 22.09 -18.93 -30.96
C SER A 10 21.31 -18.20 -29.86
N ILE A 11 20.36 -17.37 -30.26
CA ILE A 11 19.50 -16.65 -29.34
C ILE A 11 18.69 -17.71 -28.58
N ASN A 12 19.02 -17.93 -27.30
CA ASN A 12 18.25 -18.82 -26.43
C ASN A 12 16.94 -18.11 -26.06
N ILE A 13 16.00 -18.07 -27.01
CA ILE A 13 14.72 -17.36 -26.91
C ILE A 13 13.96 -17.82 -25.67
N LEU A 14 13.95 -19.12 -25.39
CA LEU A 14 13.23 -19.69 -24.25
C LEU A 14 13.86 -19.26 -22.92
N GLY A 15 15.19 -19.29 -22.82
CA GLY A 15 15.91 -18.81 -21.64
C GLY A 15 15.69 -17.32 -21.38
N ASN A 16 15.77 -16.49 -22.43
CA ASN A 16 15.52 -15.05 -22.33
C ASN A 16 14.07 -14.73 -21.94
N PHE A 17 13.12 -15.47 -22.50
CA PHE A 17 11.70 -15.32 -22.19
C PHE A 17 11.38 -15.73 -20.75
N ALA A 18 11.91 -16.86 -20.29
CA ALA A 18 11.76 -17.32 -18.91
C ALA A 18 12.38 -16.32 -17.92
N GLY A 19 13.57 -15.79 -18.23
CA GLY A 19 14.21 -14.75 -17.44
C GLY A 19 13.36 -13.47 -17.36
N LEU A 20 12.80 -13.02 -18.49
CA LEU A 20 11.92 -11.86 -18.53
C LEU A 20 10.66 -12.06 -17.69
N ILE A 21 9.99 -13.21 -17.82
CA ILE A 21 8.81 -13.54 -17.01
C ILE A 21 9.16 -13.60 -15.53
N GLY A 22 10.29 -14.20 -15.18
CA GLY A 22 10.74 -14.28 -13.79
C GLY A 22 10.93 -12.90 -13.16
N VAL A 23 11.63 -11.99 -13.86
CA VAL A 23 11.83 -10.61 -13.40
C VAL A 23 10.50 -9.86 -13.32
N LEU A 24 9.63 -10.02 -14.32
CA LEU A 24 8.30 -9.40 -14.32
C LEU A 24 7.47 -9.89 -13.13
N GLY A 25 7.49 -11.19 -12.85
CA GLY A 25 6.79 -11.80 -11.71
C GLY A 25 7.26 -11.23 -10.37
N ILE A 26 8.58 -11.04 -10.20
CA ILE A 26 9.15 -10.42 -8.99
C ILE A 26 8.63 -8.98 -8.82
N PHE A 27 8.64 -8.19 -9.90
CA PHE A 27 8.16 -6.80 -9.84
C PHE A 27 6.65 -6.69 -9.59
N ILE A 28 5.86 -7.56 -10.20
CA ILE A 28 4.41 -7.67 -9.96
C ILE A 28 4.16 -8.05 -8.50
N TYR A 29 4.84 -9.07 -7.99
CA TYR A 29 4.70 -9.48 -6.59
C TYR A 29 5.09 -8.33 -5.64
N PHE A 30 6.19 -7.64 -5.92
CA PHE A 30 6.67 -6.52 -5.12
C PHE A 30 5.63 -5.39 -5.03
N ILE A 31 5.08 -4.92 -6.16
CA ILE A 31 4.06 -3.85 -6.13
C ILE A 31 2.78 -4.30 -5.41
N GLY A 32 2.38 -5.56 -5.56
CA GLY A 32 1.23 -6.12 -4.85
C GLY A 32 1.44 -6.20 -3.34
N TRP A 33 2.65 -6.56 -2.91
CA TRP A 33 3.05 -6.56 -1.50
C TRP A 33 3.01 -5.14 -0.92
N VAL A 34 3.61 -4.16 -1.60
CA VAL A 34 3.60 -2.76 -1.14
C VAL A 34 2.18 -2.22 -1.07
N TYR A 35 1.32 -2.53 -2.05
CA TYR A 35 -0.08 -2.15 -2.01
C TYR A 35 -0.80 -2.70 -0.78
N ARG A 36 -0.68 -4.01 -0.52
CA ARG A 36 -1.35 -4.65 0.60
C ARG A 36 -0.85 -4.12 1.94
N TRP A 37 0.46 -3.93 2.06
CA TRP A 37 1.09 -3.29 3.21
C TRP A 37 0.52 -1.88 3.45
N ALA A 38 0.42 -1.06 2.40
CA ALA A 38 -0.13 0.29 2.52
C ALA A 38 -1.64 0.31 2.80
N TYR A 39 -2.39 -0.62 2.20
CA TYR A 39 -3.83 -0.75 2.37
C TYR A 39 -4.20 -1.16 3.80
N PHE A 40 -3.62 -2.25 4.31
CA PHE A 40 -3.91 -2.71 5.67
C PHE A 40 -3.22 -1.84 6.73
N GLY A 41 -2.07 -1.25 6.41
CA GLY A 41 -1.40 -0.28 7.26
C GLY A 41 -2.24 0.97 7.55
N PHE A 42 -3.13 1.38 6.63
CA PHE A 42 -4.11 2.45 6.88
C PHE A 42 -5.01 2.13 8.09
N PHE A 43 -5.45 0.87 8.19
CA PHE A 43 -6.26 0.35 9.28
C PHE A 43 -5.45 -0.06 10.52
N ALA A 44 -4.14 0.22 10.52
CA ALA A 44 -3.17 -0.23 11.53
C ALA A 44 -3.11 -1.75 11.71
N LEU A 45 -3.42 -2.50 10.66
CA LEU A 45 -3.19 -3.94 10.62
C LEU A 45 -1.84 -4.23 9.96
N GLU A 46 -1.04 -5.06 10.63
CA GLU A 46 0.21 -5.53 10.06
C GLU A 46 -0.06 -6.64 9.05
N LEU A 47 0.63 -6.58 7.91
CA LEU A 47 0.42 -7.57 6.85
C LEU A 47 0.76 -9.00 7.31
N ASN A 48 1.73 -9.15 8.19
CA ASN A 48 2.19 -10.45 8.70
C ASN A 48 1.23 -11.09 9.71
N THR A 49 0.31 -10.31 10.29
CA THR A 49 -0.73 -10.86 11.19
C THR A 49 -1.94 -11.37 10.41
N LEU A 50 -2.04 -11.04 9.13
CA LEU A 50 -3.12 -11.46 8.24
C LEU A 50 -2.65 -12.66 7.40
N ASN A 51 -3.37 -13.78 7.49
CA ASN A 51 -3.08 -14.97 6.68
C ASN A 51 -3.64 -14.80 5.25
N LEU A 52 -2.98 -13.96 4.44
CA LEU A 52 -3.39 -13.70 3.06
C LEU A 52 -2.79 -14.74 2.11
N PRO A 53 -3.58 -15.27 1.16
CA PRO A 53 -3.07 -16.17 0.14
C PRO A 53 -2.05 -15.46 -0.75
N HIS A 54 -0.96 -16.16 -1.11
CA HIS A 54 0.15 -15.60 -1.87
C HIS A 54 -0.28 -15.12 -3.27
N GLU A 55 -1.29 -15.76 -3.86
CA GLU A 55 -1.87 -15.44 -5.16
C GLU A 55 -2.49 -14.03 -5.16
N SER A 56 -2.99 -13.57 -4.01
CA SER A 56 -3.60 -12.26 -3.88
C SER A 56 -2.62 -11.11 -4.14
N PHE A 57 -1.31 -11.35 -3.94
CA PHE A 57 -0.24 -10.39 -4.22
C PHE A 57 0.08 -10.28 -5.71
N LEU A 58 -0.30 -11.27 -6.53
CA LEU A 58 -0.12 -11.23 -7.99
C LEU A 58 -1.33 -10.64 -8.71
N ILE A 59 -2.53 -10.75 -8.13
CA ILE A 59 -3.78 -10.23 -8.72
C ILE A 59 -3.92 -8.72 -8.52
N VAL A 60 -3.62 -8.23 -7.32
CA VAL A 60 -3.73 -6.80 -6.97
C VAL A 60 -2.99 -5.85 -7.93
N PRO A 61 -1.76 -6.14 -8.37
CA PRO A 61 -1.06 -5.34 -9.39
C PRO A 61 -1.86 -5.11 -10.67
N ILE A 62 -2.68 -6.07 -11.10
CA ILE A 62 -3.55 -5.93 -12.26
C ILE A 62 -4.55 -4.80 -12.03
N GLN A 63 -5.12 -4.69 -10.82
CA GLN A 63 -6.00 -3.58 -10.44
C GLN A 63 -5.24 -2.25 -10.35
N ILE A 64 -4.00 -2.26 -9.87
CA ILE A 64 -3.16 -1.05 -9.78
C ILE A 64 -2.81 -0.50 -11.17
N ILE A 65 -2.71 -1.35 -12.19
CA ILE A 65 -2.34 -0.94 -13.54
C ILE A 65 -3.59 -0.69 -14.40
N PHE A 66 -4.61 -1.54 -14.28
CA PHE A 66 -5.76 -1.59 -15.19
C PHE A 66 -7.12 -1.33 -14.51
N GLY A 67 -7.16 -1.00 -13.21
CA GLY A 67 -8.41 -0.90 -12.47
C GLY A 67 -9.32 0.26 -12.88
N ASN A 68 -8.76 1.38 -13.33
CA ASN A 68 -9.50 2.54 -13.84
C ASN A 68 -8.66 3.26 -14.91
N PHE A 69 -9.31 3.88 -15.88
CA PHE A 69 -8.67 4.74 -16.88
C PHE A 69 -7.73 5.78 -16.25
N TRP A 70 -8.14 6.47 -15.17
CA TRP A 70 -7.29 7.45 -14.50
C TRP A 70 -6.07 6.83 -13.81
N ILE A 71 -6.24 5.63 -13.24
CA ILE A 71 -5.16 4.87 -12.61
C ILE A 71 -4.15 4.43 -13.68
N PHE A 72 -4.63 3.96 -14.83
CA PHE A 72 -3.81 3.59 -15.98
C PHE A 72 -2.98 4.79 -16.49
N ILE A 73 -3.61 5.96 -16.69
CA ILE A 73 -2.89 7.18 -17.09
C ILE A 73 -1.80 7.55 -16.07
N ARG A 74 -2.09 7.47 -14.77
CA ARG A 74 -1.08 7.71 -13.73
C ARG A 74 0.08 6.71 -13.81
N ALA A 75 -0.21 5.44 -14.05
CA ALA A 75 0.82 4.41 -14.21
C ALA A 75 1.71 4.67 -15.43
N VAL A 76 1.14 5.08 -16.57
CA VAL A 76 1.89 5.46 -17.77
C VAL A 76 2.78 6.69 -17.52
N ILE A 77 2.25 7.71 -16.83
CA ILE A 77 3.02 8.89 -16.45
C ILE A 77 4.17 8.50 -15.52
N ALA A 78 3.90 7.69 -14.49
CA ALA A 78 4.93 7.21 -13.56
C ALA A 78 6.02 6.40 -14.29
N MET A 79 5.65 5.54 -15.22
CA MET A 79 6.59 4.78 -16.05
C MET A 79 7.47 5.71 -16.90
N THR A 80 6.87 6.69 -17.57
CA THR A 80 7.59 7.68 -18.39
C THR A 80 8.55 8.51 -17.55
N LEU A 81 8.11 8.97 -16.37
CA LEU A 81 8.95 9.69 -15.41
C LEU A 81 10.09 8.82 -14.89
N THR A 82 9.86 7.52 -14.70
CA THR A 82 10.89 6.57 -14.24
C THR A 82 11.97 6.39 -15.30
N ILE A 83 11.59 6.25 -16.57
CA ILE A 83 12.54 6.17 -17.69
C ILE A 83 13.38 7.45 -17.78
N CYS A 84 12.73 8.61 -17.68
CA CYS A 84 13.41 9.91 -17.65
C CYS A 84 14.37 10.00 -16.46
N LEU A 85 13.92 9.61 -15.26
CA LEU A 85 14.73 9.61 -14.04
C LEU A 85 15.97 8.71 -14.16
N ILE A 86 15.81 7.51 -14.71
CA ILE A 86 16.92 6.58 -14.98
C ILE A 86 17.93 7.25 -15.91
N GLN A 87 17.48 7.82 -17.02
CA GLN A 87 18.37 8.48 -17.98
C GLN A 87 19.13 9.66 -17.34
N VAL A 88 18.44 10.48 -16.53
CA VAL A 88 19.04 11.60 -15.80
C VAL A 88 20.08 11.12 -14.79
N ILE A 89 19.78 10.08 -14.00
CA ILE A 89 20.71 9.53 -13.00
C ILE A 89 21.93 8.91 -13.69
N LEU A 90 21.73 8.12 -14.75
CA LEU A 90 22.83 7.51 -15.49
C LEU A 90 23.72 8.57 -16.15
N TRP A 91 23.11 9.62 -16.71
CA TRP A 91 23.84 10.78 -17.25
C TRP A 91 24.63 11.51 -16.14
N ALA A 92 24.06 11.67 -14.96
CA ALA A 92 24.73 12.32 -13.83
C ALA A 92 25.93 11.51 -13.30
N ILE A 93 25.87 10.18 -13.36
CA ILE A 93 26.93 9.27 -12.89
C ILE A 93 28.04 9.09 -13.94
N SER A 94 27.67 8.96 -15.23
CA SER A 94 28.58 8.68 -16.33
C SER A 94 28.21 9.52 -17.56
N PRO A 95 28.56 10.81 -17.60
CA PRO A 95 28.21 11.69 -18.70
C PRO A 95 28.95 11.27 -19.98
N LYS A 96 28.22 10.64 -20.91
CA LYS A 96 28.68 10.47 -22.29
C LYS A 96 28.35 11.74 -23.07
N ILE A 97 29.09 12.82 -22.82
CA ILE A 97 28.88 14.08 -23.53
C ILE A 97 29.70 14.02 -24.81
N ASN A 98 29.04 13.96 -25.96
CA ASN A 98 29.70 14.15 -27.24
C ASN A 98 29.96 15.66 -27.43
N HIS A 99 31.20 16.10 -27.17
CA HIS A 99 31.56 17.51 -27.12
C HIS A 99 31.50 18.25 -28.47
N GLN A 100 31.27 17.55 -29.57
CA GLN A 100 31.47 18.11 -30.91
C GLN A 100 30.39 19.11 -31.37
N ASN A 101 29.17 19.11 -30.82
CA ASN A 101 28.04 19.90 -31.37
C ASN A 101 27.23 20.73 -30.34
N ILE A 102 27.72 20.99 -29.12
CA ILE A 102 26.92 21.65 -28.07
C ILE A 102 27.26 23.16 -27.97
N PRO A 103 26.28 24.08 -28.04
CA PRO A 103 26.51 25.52 -27.87
C PRO A 103 27.17 25.88 -26.53
N ASN A 104 28.09 26.86 -26.52
CA ASN A 104 28.87 27.26 -25.33
C ASN A 104 28.01 27.64 -24.10
N LYS A 105 26.81 28.21 -24.31
CA LYS A 105 25.86 28.51 -23.22
C LYS A 105 25.29 27.25 -22.55
N ILE A 106 25.06 26.19 -23.32
CA ILE A 106 24.56 24.91 -22.79
C ILE A 106 25.70 24.16 -22.09
N GLN A 107 26.93 24.26 -22.59
CA GLN A 107 28.10 23.66 -21.94
C GLN A 107 28.36 24.24 -20.54
N THR A 108 28.26 25.56 -20.39
CA THR A 108 28.42 26.22 -19.07
C THR A 108 27.33 25.83 -18.09
N LEU A 109 26.08 25.69 -18.56
CA LEU A 109 24.96 25.25 -17.74
C LEU A 109 25.09 23.77 -17.32
N ILE A 110 25.49 22.88 -18.24
CA ILE A 110 25.80 21.48 -17.94
C ILE A 110 26.92 21.38 -16.91
N LYS A 111 27.99 22.15 -17.07
CA LYS A 111 29.11 22.19 -16.12
C LYS A 111 28.64 22.62 -14.73
N ARG A 112 27.82 23.66 -14.65
CA ARG A 112 27.25 24.15 -13.39
C ARG A 112 26.34 23.13 -12.71
N ILE A 113 25.52 22.41 -13.47
CA ILE A 113 24.71 21.30 -12.96
C ILE A 113 25.62 20.19 -12.47
N HIS A 114 26.68 19.86 -13.21
CA HIS A 114 27.62 18.81 -12.83
C HIS A 114 28.42 19.17 -11.57
N ASP A 115 28.79 20.41 -11.37
CA ASP A 115 29.52 20.84 -10.16
C ASP A 115 28.60 20.95 -8.93
N PHE A 116 27.31 20.65 -9.07
CA PHE A 116 26.35 20.67 -7.97
C PHE A 116 26.69 19.61 -6.90
N PRO A 117 26.75 19.98 -5.61
CA PRO A 117 27.26 19.13 -4.54
C PRO A 117 26.49 17.81 -4.40
N LEU A 118 25.17 17.83 -4.62
CA LEU A 118 24.33 16.64 -4.53
C LEU A 118 24.68 15.60 -5.61
N LEU A 119 25.06 16.05 -6.82
CA LEU A 119 25.50 15.15 -7.88
C LEU A 119 26.90 14.58 -7.62
N ASN A 120 27.76 15.34 -6.94
CA ASN A 120 29.07 14.83 -6.49
C ASN A 120 28.90 13.73 -5.43
N ILE A 121 27.97 13.88 -4.49
CA ILE A 121 27.59 12.83 -3.52
C ILE A 121 27.07 11.59 -4.26
N LEU A 122 26.12 11.78 -5.19
CA LEU A 122 25.56 10.69 -5.98
C LEU A 122 26.64 9.93 -6.77
N ARG A 123 27.57 10.65 -7.39
CA ARG A 123 28.74 10.05 -8.07
C ARG A 123 29.65 9.30 -7.12
N SER A 124 29.90 9.85 -5.93
CA SER A 124 30.72 9.19 -4.91
C SER A 124 30.09 7.87 -4.46
N LEU A 125 28.77 7.87 -4.20
CA LEU A 125 28.03 6.65 -3.87
C LEU A 125 28.04 5.65 -5.03
N ALA A 126 27.85 6.12 -6.26
CA ALA A 126 27.86 5.26 -7.43
C ALA A 126 29.23 4.62 -7.71
N LYS A 127 30.34 5.22 -7.26
CA LYS A 127 31.68 4.63 -7.34
C LYS A 127 31.88 3.44 -6.39
N LEU A 128 31.07 3.32 -5.33
CA LEU A 128 31.10 2.16 -4.44
C LEU A 128 30.55 0.90 -5.13
N LEU A 129 29.77 1.07 -6.20
CA LEU A 129 29.20 -0.03 -6.95
C LEU A 129 30.20 -0.56 -8.00
N PRO A 130 30.30 -1.89 -8.18
CA PRO A 130 31.08 -2.51 -9.25
C PRO A 130 30.73 -1.89 -10.61
N SER A 131 31.74 -1.54 -11.41
CA SER A 131 31.53 -0.90 -12.72
C SER A 131 30.64 -1.72 -13.66
N SER A 132 30.70 -3.05 -13.54
CA SER A 132 29.92 -4.01 -14.34
C SER A 132 28.44 -4.13 -13.95
N LEU A 133 28.04 -3.67 -12.75
CA LEU A 133 26.66 -3.80 -12.23
C LEU A 133 26.01 -2.45 -11.92
N ARG A 134 26.76 -1.36 -12.05
CA ARG A 134 26.32 -0.03 -11.63
C ARG A 134 25.07 0.43 -12.36
N GLN A 135 24.99 0.17 -13.67
CA GLN A 135 23.86 0.61 -14.47
C GLN A 135 22.61 -0.21 -14.12
N GLU A 136 22.76 -1.52 -14.01
CA GLU A 136 21.73 -2.48 -13.66
C GLU A 136 21.15 -2.17 -12.27
N ILE A 137 22.01 -1.92 -11.28
CA ILE A 137 21.58 -1.58 -9.91
C ILE A 137 20.80 -0.26 -9.90
N VAL A 138 21.29 0.77 -10.60
CA VAL A 138 20.59 2.06 -10.70
C VAL A 138 19.21 1.88 -11.33
N ILE A 139 19.13 1.12 -12.43
CA ILE A 139 17.87 0.81 -13.12
C ILE A 139 16.91 0.10 -12.16
N VAL A 140 17.36 -0.96 -11.50
CA VAL A 140 16.54 -1.75 -10.56
C VAL A 140 16.05 -0.90 -9.39
N ILE A 141 16.92 -0.07 -8.77
CA ILE A 141 16.53 0.82 -7.67
C ILE A 141 15.47 1.83 -8.12
N CYS A 142 15.63 2.43 -9.30
CA CYS A 142 14.65 3.40 -9.81
C CYS A 142 13.31 2.72 -10.09
N ILE A 143 13.33 1.53 -10.71
CA ILE A 143 12.12 0.74 -10.97
C ILE A 143 11.44 0.40 -9.64
N LEU A 144 12.16 -0.17 -8.67
CA LEU A 144 11.61 -0.54 -7.37
C LEU A 144 11.08 0.68 -6.60
N GLY A 145 11.79 1.81 -6.63
CA GLY A 145 11.32 3.06 -6.00
C GLY A 145 10.02 3.57 -6.62
N SER A 146 9.89 3.48 -7.95
CA SER A 146 8.67 3.88 -8.67
C SER A 146 7.51 2.94 -8.39
N LEU A 147 7.75 1.62 -8.42
CA LEU A 147 6.76 0.60 -8.06
C LEU A 147 6.30 0.77 -6.61
N PHE A 148 7.23 1.06 -5.69
CA PHE A 148 6.92 1.33 -4.29
C PHE A 148 6.00 2.54 -4.16
N TRP A 149 6.33 3.64 -4.84
CA TRP A 149 5.51 4.86 -4.81
C TRP A 149 4.10 4.61 -5.35
N LEU A 150 3.98 3.91 -6.50
CA LEU A 150 2.69 3.55 -7.09
C LEU A 150 1.87 2.65 -6.17
N GLY A 151 2.45 1.54 -5.70
CA GLY A 151 1.78 0.58 -4.82
C GLY A 151 1.30 1.24 -3.53
N ARG A 152 2.17 2.05 -2.90
CA ARG A 152 1.83 2.76 -1.66
C ARG A 152 0.69 3.73 -1.86
N PHE A 153 0.79 4.59 -2.87
CA PHE A 153 -0.22 5.63 -3.11
C PHE A 153 -1.58 5.00 -3.42
N GLN A 154 -1.60 3.98 -4.30
CA GLN A 154 -2.82 3.30 -4.68
C GLN A 154 -3.44 2.54 -3.50
N GLY A 155 -2.62 1.85 -2.69
CA GLY A 155 -3.10 1.15 -1.49
C GLY A 155 -3.73 2.08 -0.46
N GLN A 156 -3.12 3.24 -0.20
CA GLN A 156 -3.69 4.23 0.71
C GLN A 156 -4.97 4.88 0.16
N ALA A 157 -4.98 5.20 -1.14
CA ALA A 157 -6.15 5.81 -1.79
C ALA A 157 -7.36 4.87 -1.79
N ASP A 158 -7.15 3.58 -2.07
CA ASP A 158 -8.22 2.58 -2.03
C ASP A 158 -8.68 2.31 -0.59
N ALA A 159 -7.77 2.25 0.39
CA ALA A 159 -8.15 2.09 1.79
C ALA A 159 -8.98 3.26 2.31
N TYR A 160 -8.59 4.49 1.98
CA TYR A 160 -9.36 5.69 2.31
C TYR A 160 -10.74 5.66 1.64
N ARG A 161 -10.79 5.37 0.33
CA ARG A 161 -12.06 5.25 -0.41
C ARG A 161 -12.99 4.23 0.23
N ASP A 162 -12.46 3.08 0.64
CA ASP A 162 -13.19 1.99 1.27
C ASP A 162 -13.60 2.31 2.72
N ALA A 163 -12.88 3.22 3.39
CA ALA A 163 -13.19 3.64 4.74
C ALA A 163 -14.31 4.70 4.80
N VAL A 164 -14.44 5.57 3.81
CA VAL A 164 -15.43 6.66 3.79
C VAL A 164 -16.79 6.16 3.27
N ASN A 165 -17.87 6.50 3.99
CA ASN A 165 -19.20 5.90 3.75
C ASN A 165 -19.75 6.10 2.33
N ASN A 166 -19.62 7.28 1.74
CA ASN A 166 -20.19 7.60 0.42
C ASN A 166 -19.42 7.00 -0.75
N THR A 167 -18.13 6.67 -0.58
CA THR A 167 -17.28 6.12 -1.64
C THR A 167 -16.95 4.64 -1.46
N SER A 168 -17.29 4.06 -0.31
CA SER A 168 -16.86 2.71 0.05
C SER A 168 -17.52 1.64 -0.81
N THR A 169 -16.69 0.74 -1.33
CA THR A 169 -17.12 -0.46 -2.04
C THR A 169 -17.17 -1.71 -1.15
N ARG A 170 -16.90 -1.55 0.16
CA ARG A 170 -16.90 -2.67 1.11
C ARG A 170 -18.32 -3.03 1.55
N PRO A 171 -18.64 -4.32 1.73
CA PRO A 171 -19.99 -4.73 2.09
C PRO A 171 -20.32 -4.24 3.51
N ILE A 172 -21.57 -3.80 3.66
CA ILE A 172 -22.16 -3.47 4.97
C ILE A 172 -22.43 -4.79 5.68
N VAL A 173 -22.07 -4.86 6.96
CA VAL A 173 -22.24 -6.07 7.77
C VAL A 173 -23.05 -5.78 9.01
N THR A 174 -23.87 -6.77 9.37
CA THR A 174 -24.58 -6.83 10.64
C THR A 174 -24.10 -8.08 11.34
N LEU A 175 -23.50 -7.92 12.52
CA LEU A 175 -23.14 -9.03 13.36
C LEU A 175 -24.34 -9.42 14.22
N VAL A 176 -24.76 -10.68 14.13
CA VAL A 176 -25.80 -11.26 14.98
C VAL A 176 -25.14 -12.29 15.87
N THR A 177 -25.24 -12.10 17.18
CA THR A 177 -24.63 -12.97 18.20
C THR A 177 -25.57 -13.10 19.39
N ALA A 178 -25.40 -14.16 20.18
CA ALA A 178 -26.16 -14.34 21.41
C ALA A 178 -25.73 -13.30 22.46
N LYS A 179 -26.69 -12.83 23.27
CA LYS A 179 -26.50 -11.72 24.24
C LYS A 179 -25.40 -12.00 25.27
N ASP A 180 -25.20 -13.26 25.61
CA ASP A 180 -24.20 -13.76 26.55
C ASP A 180 -22.79 -13.87 25.96
N LYS A 181 -22.65 -13.79 24.62
CA LYS A 181 -21.39 -14.04 23.93
C LYS A 181 -20.62 -12.78 23.55
N LEU A 182 -21.28 -11.63 23.39
CA LEU A 182 -20.61 -10.39 23.01
C LEU A 182 -21.02 -9.25 23.95
N PRO A 183 -20.04 -8.55 24.58
CA PRO A 183 -20.33 -7.47 25.52
C PRO A 183 -20.79 -6.16 24.86
N LEU A 184 -20.80 -6.08 23.53
CA LEU A 184 -21.10 -4.88 22.76
C LEU A 184 -22.32 -5.08 21.86
N GLY A 185 -23.13 -4.04 21.70
CA GLY A 185 -24.37 -4.06 20.90
C GLY A 185 -25.60 -3.72 21.74
N ARG A 186 -26.54 -2.98 21.16
CA ARG A 186 -27.85 -2.71 21.78
C ARG A 186 -28.74 -3.94 21.72
N ASP A 187 -29.60 -4.08 22.72
CA ASP A 187 -30.61 -5.12 22.71
C ASP A 187 -31.69 -4.80 21.66
N SER A 188 -32.15 -5.79 20.91
CA SER A 188 -33.16 -5.57 19.85
C SER A 188 -34.50 -5.14 20.42
N ASP A 189 -34.80 -5.58 21.64
CA ASP A 189 -36.08 -5.37 22.31
C ASP A 189 -36.07 -4.10 23.19
N ASP A 190 -34.88 -3.64 23.58
CA ASP A 190 -34.69 -2.42 24.37
C ASP A 190 -33.47 -1.63 23.86
N VAL A 191 -33.74 -0.75 22.91
CA VAL A 191 -32.75 0.10 22.23
C VAL A 191 -32.17 1.17 23.15
N PHE A 192 -32.75 1.41 24.34
CA PHE A 192 -32.33 2.48 25.25
C PHE A 192 -31.44 1.99 26.39
N THR A 193 -31.34 0.67 26.60
CA THR A 193 -30.53 0.10 27.69
C THR A 193 -29.23 -0.48 27.12
N PRO A 194 -28.05 0.06 27.50
CA PRO A 194 -26.78 -0.53 27.09
C PRO A 194 -26.59 -1.92 27.74
N PRO A 195 -25.91 -2.86 27.06
CA PRO A 195 -25.70 -4.20 27.59
C PRO A 195 -24.89 -4.15 28.90
N SER A 196 -25.26 -5.00 29.86
CA SER A 196 -24.58 -5.08 31.16
C SER A 196 -23.23 -5.77 31.03
N LEU A 197 -22.15 -5.03 31.27
CA LEU A 197 -20.77 -5.55 31.27
C LEU A 197 -20.39 -6.32 32.56
N LYS A 198 -21.33 -6.57 33.48
CA LYS A 198 -21.03 -7.15 34.82
C LYS A 198 -20.34 -8.52 34.78
N GLU A 199 -20.57 -9.30 33.72
CA GLU A 199 -19.98 -10.63 33.55
C GLU A 199 -18.75 -10.64 32.61
N SER A 200 -18.37 -9.48 32.08
CA SER A 200 -17.26 -9.34 31.14
C SER A 200 -16.01 -8.81 31.83
N ARG A 201 -14.85 -9.39 31.48
CA ARG A 201 -13.54 -8.87 31.91
C ARG A 201 -12.92 -8.12 30.75
N ILE A 202 -12.66 -6.83 30.94
CA ILE A 202 -11.97 -5.99 29.96
C ILE A 202 -10.51 -5.87 30.38
N PHE A 203 -9.60 -6.08 29.43
CA PHE A 203 -8.16 -5.89 29.61
C PHE A 203 -7.62 -5.06 28.45
N GLY A 204 -6.88 -4.00 28.74
CA GLY A 204 -6.30 -3.10 27.74
C GLY A 204 -6.81 -1.66 27.85
N ASP A 205 -7.02 -1.01 26.71
CA ASP A 205 -7.39 0.40 26.61
C ASP A 205 -8.89 0.63 26.86
N LEU A 206 -9.21 1.08 28.09
CA LEU A 206 -10.57 1.34 28.52
C LEU A 206 -11.21 2.56 27.83
N GLU A 207 -10.42 3.57 27.46
CA GLU A 207 -10.92 4.79 26.81
C GLU A 207 -11.36 4.50 25.38
N GLN A 208 -10.56 3.72 24.66
CA GLN A 208 -10.91 3.25 23.33
C GLN A 208 -12.11 2.31 23.33
N PHE A 209 -12.21 1.44 24.34
CA PHE A 209 -13.36 0.58 24.54
C PHE A 209 -14.64 1.39 24.74
N ASP A 210 -14.63 2.39 25.64
CA ASP A 210 -15.78 3.24 25.91
C ASP A 210 -16.22 4.02 24.65
N THR A 211 -15.26 4.60 23.93
CA THR A 211 -15.51 5.32 22.67
C THR A 211 -16.16 4.42 21.61
N THR A 212 -15.62 3.21 21.44
CA THR A 212 -16.13 2.25 20.46
C THR A 212 -17.49 1.69 20.90
N SER A 213 -17.69 1.48 22.20
CA SER A 213 -18.98 1.04 22.77
C SER A 213 -20.07 2.09 22.53
N LYS A 214 -19.79 3.38 22.78
CA LYS A 214 -20.71 4.49 22.46
C LYS A 214 -21.07 4.55 20.97
N ALA A 215 -20.09 4.33 20.10
CA ALA A 215 -20.30 4.28 18.66
C ALA A 215 -21.17 3.08 18.22
N ILE A 216 -20.96 1.90 18.77
CA ILE A 216 -21.77 0.71 18.48
C ILE A 216 -23.18 0.88 19.04
N ASN A 217 -23.29 1.41 20.25
CA ASN A 217 -24.54 1.61 20.95
C ASN A 217 -25.22 2.92 20.53
N GLY A 218 -24.92 3.51 19.36
CA GLY A 218 -25.71 4.59 18.76
C GLY A 218 -26.01 5.78 19.68
N ASP A 219 -25.07 6.16 20.56
CA ASP A 219 -25.20 7.33 21.45
C ASP A 219 -24.96 8.66 20.69
N THR A 220 -24.64 8.54 19.40
CA THR A 220 -24.50 9.63 18.44
C THR A 220 -25.72 9.67 17.52
N ASP A 221 -26.27 10.85 17.24
CA ASP A 221 -27.42 11.10 16.33
C ASP A 221 -27.24 10.58 14.88
N GLN A 222 -26.07 10.04 14.54
CA GLN A 222 -25.74 9.50 13.22
C GLN A 222 -25.64 7.97 13.28
N SER A 223 -26.36 7.29 12.38
CA SER A 223 -26.27 5.83 12.22
C SER A 223 -24.89 5.44 11.68
N ILE A 224 -24.10 4.77 12.52
CA ILE A 224 -22.77 4.30 12.15
C ILE A 224 -22.90 3.01 11.34
N VAL A 225 -22.45 3.06 10.08
CA VAL A 225 -22.48 1.91 9.17
C VAL A 225 -21.20 1.08 9.33
N TRP A 226 -21.34 -0.17 9.79
CA TRP A 226 -20.23 -1.11 9.93
C TRP A 226 -19.95 -1.83 8.62
N ARG A 227 -18.67 -1.98 8.27
CA ARG A 227 -18.22 -2.60 7.02
C ARG A 227 -17.19 -3.68 7.26
N LEU A 228 -17.21 -4.69 6.41
CA LEU A 228 -16.24 -5.78 6.41
C LEU A 228 -14.91 -5.31 5.81
N LEU A 229 -13.82 -5.46 6.55
CA LEU A 229 -12.47 -5.28 6.03
C LEU A 229 -11.98 -6.57 5.36
N ILE A 230 -11.97 -7.66 6.12
CA ILE A 230 -11.51 -8.97 5.68
C ILE A 230 -12.03 -10.05 6.64
N GLU A 231 -12.20 -11.26 6.12
CA GLU A 231 -12.40 -12.47 6.89
C GLU A 231 -11.20 -13.39 6.64
N SER A 232 -10.59 -13.92 7.72
CA SER A 232 -9.42 -14.80 7.63
C SER A 232 -9.32 -15.68 8.88
N ASN A 233 -9.20 -16.99 8.70
CA ASN A 233 -8.98 -17.98 9.77
C ASN A 233 -9.93 -17.80 10.97
N ASP A 234 -11.25 -17.81 10.74
CA ASP A 234 -12.28 -17.62 11.79
C ASP A 234 -12.22 -16.25 12.49
N TRP A 235 -11.51 -15.27 11.93
CA TRP A 235 -11.55 -13.89 12.36
C TRP A 235 -12.23 -13.01 11.32
N VAL A 236 -13.21 -12.25 11.78
CA VAL A 236 -13.93 -11.25 10.99
C VAL A 236 -13.48 -9.87 11.44
N TYR A 237 -12.84 -9.13 10.54
CA TYR A 237 -12.36 -7.78 10.79
C TYR A 237 -13.37 -6.77 10.24
N VAL A 238 -13.91 -5.91 11.09
CA VAL A 238 -14.91 -4.91 10.74
C VAL A 238 -14.48 -3.52 11.22
N PHE A 239 -14.96 -2.48 10.56
CA PHE A 239 -14.71 -1.10 10.95
C PHE A 239 -15.96 -0.24 10.75
N PRO A 240 -16.15 0.83 11.55
CA PRO A 240 -17.19 1.80 11.30
C PRO A 240 -16.78 2.70 10.14
N SER A 241 -17.73 2.98 9.25
CA SER A 241 -17.50 3.89 8.12
C SER A 241 -17.20 5.30 8.63
N MET A 242 -16.20 5.94 8.02
CA MET A 242 -15.87 7.33 8.31
C MET A 242 -16.88 8.28 7.66
N PRO A 243 -17.09 9.48 8.25
CA PRO A 243 -17.98 10.49 7.69
C PRO A 243 -17.42 11.05 6.37
N SER A 244 -18.29 11.65 5.56
CA SER A 244 -17.92 12.19 4.23
C SER A 244 -16.92 13.35 4.28
N ASP A 245 -16.79 14.03 5.42
CA ASP A 245 -15.84 15.13 5.66
C ASP A 245 -14.53 14.64 6.33
N ALA A 246 -14.32 13.33 6.42
CA ALA A 246 -13.12 12.76 7.00
C ALA A 246 -11.86 13.22 6.25
N GLN A 247 -10.78 13.41 6.98
CA GLN A 247 -9.48 13.76 6.41
C GLN A 247 -8.70 12.49 6.02
N PHE A 248 -7.80 12.60 5.03
CA PHE A 248 -7.00 11.46 4.55
C PHE A 248 -6.08 10.84 5.62
N ASN A 249 -5.77 11.57 6.69
CA ASN A 249 -4.96 11.11 7.82
C ASN A 249 -5.79 10.46 8.95
N GLN A 250 -7.12 10.56 8.88
CA GLN A 250 -8.03 9.93 9.83
C GLN A 250 -8.18 8.45 9.46
N ARG A 251 -8.36 7.63 10.48
CA ARG A 251 -8.58 6.18 10.32
C ARG A 251 -9.63 5.70 11.31
N PRO A 252 -10.48 4.75 10.91
CA PRO A 252 -11.47 4.17 11.81
C PRO A 252 -10.81 3.13 12.74
N PRO A 253 -11.41 2.86 13.91
CA PRO A 253 -11.02 1.71 14.71
C PRO A 253 -11.43 0.40 14.01
N VAL A 254 -10.63 -0.64 14.18
CA VAL A 254 -10.93 -1.99 13.67
C VAL A 254 -11.27 -2.92 14.81
N LEU A 255 -12.40 -3.59 14.68
CA LEU A 255 -12.82 -4.69 15.52
C LEU A 255 -12.47 -6.00 14.83
N ALA A 256 -11.84 -6.92 15.55
CA ALA A 256 -11.72 -8.31 15.14
C ALA A 256 -12.61 -9.16 16.02
N ILE A 257 -13.44 -9.97 15.38
CA ILE A 257 -14.40 -10.85 16.02
C ILE A 257 -13.96 -12.28 15.70
N ASN A 258 -13.68 -13.07 16.73
CA ASN A 258 -13.43 -14.49 16.57
C ASN A 258 -14.77 -15.22 16.43
N THR A 259 -14.93 -16.00 15.38
CA THR A 259 -16.12 -16.82 15.08
C THR A 259 -15.87 -18.32 15.30
N GLY A 260 -14.68 -18.71 15.76
CA GLY A 260 -14.29 -20.09 16.04
C GLY A 260 -14.80 -20.62 17.40
N ASP A 261 -14.94 -21.94 17.50
CA ASP A 261 -15.17 -22.72 18.73
C ASP A 261 -16.26 -22.21 19.70
N GLY A 262 -17.27 -21.49 19.20
CA GLY A 262 -18.48 -21.14 19.94
C GLY A 262 -18.34 -20.00 20.96
N GLY A 263 -17.15 -19.41 21.10
CA GLY A 263 -16.89 -18.23 21.93
C GLY A 263 -16.63 -16.99 21.08
N VAL A 264 -17.53 -16.00 21.11
CA VAL A 264 -17.32 -14.76 20.37
C VAL A 264 -16.35 -13.88 21.16
N GLN A 265 -15.08 -13.87 20.75
CA GLN A 265 -14.08 -12.96 21.32
C GLN A 265 -14.00 -11.69 20.49
N LEU A 266 -14.04 -10.53 21.15
CA LEU A 266 -13.88 -9.24 20.51
C LEU A 266 -12.52 -8.64 20.86
N LEU A 267 -11.81 -8.20 19.85
CA LEU A 267 -10.56 -7.47 19.99
C LEU A 267 -10.65 -6.14 19.24
N ILE A 268 -10.36 -5.02 19.91
CA ILE A 268 -10.23 -3.71 19.27
C ILE A 268 -8.75 -3.53 18.93
N ILE A 269 -8.40 -3.57 17.65
CA ILE A 269 -7.00 -3.68 17.21
C ILE A 269 -6.36 -2.31 16.96
N SER A 270 -7.14 -1.32 16.54
CA SER A 270 -6.58 -0.04 16.10
C SER A 270 -7.20 1.16 16.79
N ARG A 271 -6.34 1.99 17.41
CA ARG A 271 -6.76 3.29 17.93
C ARG A 271 -7.15 4.20 16.77
N PRO A 272 -8.34 4.81 16.80
CA PRO A 272 -8.73 5.78 15.79
C PRO A 272 -7.76 6.96 15.83
N ASN A 273 -7.35 7.44 14.66
CA ASN A 273 -6.61 8.71 14.57
C ASN A 273 -7.62 9.83 14.35
N LEU A 274 -8.50 10.02 15.33
CA LEU A 274 -9.33 11.20 15.41
C LEU A 274 -8.45 12.27 16.02
N ARG A 275 -7.76 13.06 15.18
CA ARG A 275 -7.39 14.39 15.65
C ARG A 275 -8.72 15.05 15.99
N GLU A 276 -8.99 15.24 17.27
CA GLU A 276 -9.95 16.25 17.71
C GLU A 276 -9.68 17.48 16.84
N LYS A 277 -10.73 18.03 16.24
CA LYS A 277 -10.67 19.40 15.74
C LYS A 277 -10.24 20.22 16.95
N GLY A 278 -8.95 20.53 17.04
CA GLY A 278 -8.42 21.41 18.06
C GLY A 278 -9.21 22.70 17.99
N ASN A 279 -9.72 23.11 19.15
CA ASN A 279 -10.26 24.45 19.39
C ASN A 279 -9.38 25.54 18.80
#